data_AF-A0AA36MJ77-F1
#
_entry.id   AF-A0AA36MJ77-F1
#
_cell.length_a   1.000
_cell.length_b   1.000
_cell.length_c   1.000
_cell.angle_alpha   90.00
_cell.angle_beta   90.00
_cell.angle_gamma   90.00
#
_symmetry.space_group_name_H-M   'P 1'
#
loop_
_entity.id
_entity.type
_entity.pdbx_description
1 polymer ?
#
loop_
_entity_poly.entity_id
_entity_poly.type
_entity_poly.pdbx_seq_one_letter_code
_entity_poly.pdbx_strand_id
1 'polypeptide(L)'
;MADFEDITGWQDELEAFEKTEEGRKFFSDGWGNAIKLTFEQEVRYAEELFRHEEIHEALKKSAKFVKYLDDNPEFGQDDEGFWDLCPVEDNRKVEAFKRWYAMKRSIALGPSTFSAGDRLAIDVVNGDLASLSSPEAEKFVREEFSWIVAFPQEVQ
;
A
#
# COMPACT_ATOMS: atom_id res chain seq x y z
N MET A 1 16.05 -11.60 -7.30
CA MET A 1 14.83 -10.90 -6.84
C MET A 1 14.98 -10.68 -5.36
N ALA A 2 14.49 -9.57 -4.81
CA ALA A 2 14.48 -9.38 -3.36
C ALA A 2 13.72 -10.54 -2.69
N ASP A 3 14.30 -11.04 -1.60
CA ASP A 3 13.71 -12.07 -0.77
C ASP A 3 12.78 -11.40 0.26
N PHE A 4 11.56 -11.91 0.35
CA PHE A 4 10.51 -11.48 1.28
C PHE A 4 10.04 -12.66 2.13
N GLU A 5 10.78 -13.76 2.22
CA GLU A 5 10.42 -14.87 3.11
C GLU A 5 10.60 -14.51 4.58
N ASP A 6 11.65 -13.76 4.89
CA ASP A 6 11.97 -13.27 6.22
C ASP A 6 12.20 -11.75 6.17
N ILE A 7 11.38 -11.01 6.89
CA ILE A 7 11.50 -9.55 7.01
C ILE A 7 12.16 -9.14 8.33
N THR A 8 12.72 -10.06 9.12
CA THR A 8 13.37 -9.71 10.39
C THR A 8 14.40 -8.58 10.19
N GLY A 9 14.23 -7.48 10.92
CA GLY A 9 15.08 -6.30 10.81
C GLY A 9 14.74 -5.34 9.65
N TRP A 10 13.61 -5.52 8.96
CA TRP A 10 13.20 -4.66 7.84
C TRP A 10 13.09 -3.18 8.22
N GLN A 11 12.65 -2.88 9.44
CA GLN A 11 12.55 -1.51 9.94
C GLN A 11 13.93 -0.87 10.11
N ASP A 12 14.88 -1.60 10.70
CA ASP A 12 16.26 -1.13 10.86
C ASP A 12 16.94 -0.97 9.50
N GLU A 13 16.67 -1.87 8.55
CA GLU A 13 17.16 -1.77 7.17
C GLU A 13 16.63 -0.50 6.49
N LEU A 14 15.32 -0.25 6.59
CA LEU A 14 14.69 0.97 6.05
C LEU A 14 15.31 2.22 6.69
N GLU A 15 15.40 2.28 8.02
CA GLU A 15 15.94 3.42 8.74
C GLU A 15 17.41 3.67 8.38
N ALA A 16 18.20 2.60 8.25
CA ALA A 16 19.59 2.71 7.83
C ALA A 16 19.71 3.25 6.40
N PHE A 17 18.88 2.77 5.47
CA PHE A 17 18.86 3.24 4.09
C PHE A 17 18.44 4.71 3.99
N GLU A 18 17.42 5.14 4.72
CA GLU A 18 16.95 6.54 4.76
C GLU A 18 18.02 7.52 5.23
N LYS A 19 18.98 7.07 6.05
CA LYS A 19 20.12 7.87 6.52
C LYS A 19 21.23 8.02 5.47
N THR A 20 21.21 7.24 4.39
CA THR A 20 22.18 7.37 3.29
C THR A 20 21.81 8.50 2.34
N GLU A 21 22.78 8.98 1.56
CA GLU A 21 22.48 9.95 0.48
C GLU A 21 21.59 9.34 -0.60
N GLU A 22 21.84 8.07 -0.93
CA GLU A 22 21.04 7.30 -1.89
C GLU A 22 19.58 7.17 -1.44
N GLY A 23 19.33 6.77 -0.20
CA GLY A 23 17.97 6.63 0.32
C GLY A 23 17.24 7.96 0.44
N ARG A 24 17.91 9.03 0.87
CA ARG A 24 17.33 10.37 0.84
C ARG A 24 16.89 10.77 -0.56
N LYS A 25 17.73 10.52 -1.57
CA LYS A 25 17.39 10.80 -2.97
C LYS A 25 16.26 9.93 -3.49
N PHE A 26 16.31 8.63 -3.17
CA PHE A 26 15.30 7.65 -3.57
C PHE A 26 13.89 8.05 -3.09
N PHE A 27 13.78 8.56 -1.86
CA PHE A 27 12.52 9.00 -1.28
C PHE A 27 12.18 10.49 -1.54
N SER A 28 13.13 11.32 -2.00
CA SER A 28 12.85 12.74 -2.34
C SER A 28 12.30 12.94 -3.75
N ASP A 29 12.71 12.10 -4.71
CA ASP A 29 12.52 12.35 -6.15
C ASP A 29 11.18 11.82 -6.70
N GLY A 30 10.21 11.56 -5.82
CA GLY A 30 8.99 10.80 -6.14
C GLY A 30 8.09 11.34 -7.26
N TRP A 31 8.19 12.63 -7.58
CA TRP A 31 7.33 13.25 -8.60
C TRP A 31 7.84 13.11 -10.03
N GLY A 32 9.16 12.97 -10.23
CA GLY A 32 9.77 12.96 -11.57
C GLY A 32 9.86 11.59 -12.24
N ASN A 33 9.82 10.52 -11.44
CA ASN A 33 10.06 9.13 -11.88
C ASN A 33 8.89 8.18 -11.56
N ALA A 34 7.72 8.69 -11.18
CA ALA A 34 6.56 7.86 -10.88
C ALA A 34 6.07 7.16 -12.16
N ILE A 35 6.33 5.87 -12.25
CA ILE A 35 5.83 5.00 -13.32
C ILE A 35 4.52 4.39 -12.84
N LYS A 36 3.52 4.28 -13.73
CA LYS A 36 2.34 3.45 -13.46
C LYS A 36 2.80 2.02 -13.21
N LEU A 37 2.43 1.46 -12.06
CA LEU A 37 2.61 0.04 -11.81
C LEU A 37 1.56 -0.76 -12.60
N THR A 38 1.91 -1.97 -13.03
CA THR A 38 0.90 -2.87 -13.61
C THR A 38 -0.03 -3.39 -12.52
N PHE A 39 -1.24 -3.82 -12.92
CA PHE A 39 -2.14 -4.51 -12.01
C PHE A 39 -1.46 -5.68 -11.28
N GLU A 40 -0.62 -6.47 -11.95
CA GLU A 40 0.09 -7.56 -11.26
C GLU A 40 1.13 -7.08 -10.26
N GLN A 41 1.74 -5.90 -10.47
CA GLN A 41 2.68 -5.32 -9.51
C GLN A 41 1.96 -4.81 -8.25
N GLU A 42 0.77 -4.22 -8.43
CA GLU A 42 -0.12 -3.80 -7.34
C GLU A 42 -0.60 -5.01 -6.53
N VAL A 43 -1.05 -6.08 -7.21
CA VAL A 43 -1.48 -7.33 -6.56
C VAL A 43 -0.33 -7.97 -5.78
N ARG A 44 0.87 -8.06 -6.36
CA ARG A 44 2.04 -8.63 -5.66
C ARG A 44 2.39 -7.86 -4.39
N TYR A 45 2.32 -6.53 -4.43
CA TYR A 45 2.53 -5.73 -3.22
C TYR A 45 1.45 -6.03 -2.16
N ALA A 46 0.18 -6.09 -2.57
CA ALA A 46 -0.91 -6.44 -1.67
C ALA A 46 -0.73 -7.85 -1.06
N GLU A 47 -0.26 -8.84 -1.83
CA GLU A 47 0.06 -10.18 -1.33
C GLU A 47 1.11 -10.15 -0.21
N GLU A 48 2.15 -9.32 -0.32
CA GLU A 48 3.17 -9.20 0.73
C GLU A 48 2.62 -8.60 2.04
N LEU A 49 1.58 -7.76 1.98
CA LEU A 49 0.89 -7.28 3.19
C LEU A 49 0.20 -8.40 3.98
N PHE A 50 -0.27 -9.45 3.30
CA PHE A 50 -0.89 -10.62 3.95
C PHE A 50 0.13 -11.63 4.46
N ARG A 51 1.31 -11.66 3.84
CA ARG A 51 2.33 -12.68 4.08
C ARG A 51 2.93 -12.60 5.48
N HIS A 52 3.10 -11.39 5.99
CA HIS A 52 3.78 -11.14 7.26
C HIS A 52 2.77 -10.82 8.35
N GLU A 53 2.71 -11.65 9.39
CA GLU A 53 1.71 -11.53 10.47
C GLU A 53 1.68 -10.12 11.09
N GLU A 54 2.84 -9.52 11.36
CA GLU A 54 2.90 -8.19 11.96
C GLU A 54 2.37 -7.07 11.05
N ILE A 55 2.48 -7.24 9.74
CA ILE A 55 2.01 -6.29 8.73
C ILE A 55 0.52 -6.51 8.48
N HIS A 56 0.11 -7.77 8.40
CA HIS A 56 -1.29 -8.14 8.22
C HIS A 56 -2.15 -7.70 9.41
N GLU A 57 -1.68 -7.84 10.65
CA GLU A 57 -2.41 -7.34 11.81
C GLU A 57 -2.52 -5.81 11.83
N ALA A 58 -1.48 -5.09 11.38
CA ALA A 58 -1.55 -3.64 11.22
C ALA A 58 -2.56 -3.26 10.13
N LEU A 59 -2.50 -3.91 8.97
CA LEU A 59 -3.44 -3.75 7.86
C LEU A 59 -4.88 -3.99 8.33
N LYS A 60 -5.16 -5.02 9.16
CA LYS A 60 -6.51 -5.28 9.68
C LYS A 60 -7.10 -4.12 10.46
N LYS A 61 -6.29 -3.44 11.26
CA LYS A 61 -6.76 -2.28 12.03
C LYS A 61 -6.94 -1.07 11.12
N SER A 62 -5.99 -0.82 10.23
CA SER A 62 -6.10 0.22 9.20
C SER A 62 -7.36 0.03 8.35
N ALA A 63 -7.63 -1.19 7.88
CA ALA A 63 -8.80 -1.54 7.06
C ALA A 63 -10.13 -1.33 7.80
N LYS A 64 -10.20 -1.68 9.09
CA LYS A 64 -11.38 -1.40 9.92
C LYS A 64 -11.63 0.09 10.07
N PHE A 65 -10.58 0.88 10.26
CA PHE A 65 -10.70 2.33 10.35
C PHE A 65 -11.13 2.94 9.01
N VAL A 66 -10.56 2.49 7.89
CA VAL A 66 -10.99 2.91 6.55
C VAL A 66 -12.45 2.54 6.31
N LYS A 67 -12.88 1.32 6.67
CA LYS A 67 -14.31 0.93 6.57
C LYS A 67 -15.20 1.84 7.41
N TYR A 68 -14.77 2.18 8.62
CA TYR A 68 -15.50 3.11 9.47
C TYR A 68 -15.65 4.48 8.82
N LEU A 69 -14.60 5.01 8.17
CA LEU A 69 -14.68 6.27 7.43
C LEU A 69 -15.58 6.16 6.19
N ASP A 70 -15.50 5.05 5.44
CA ASP A 70 -16.37 4.80 4.29
C ASP A 70 -17.86 4.74 4.71
N ASP A 71 -18.15 4.14 5.87
CA ASP A 71 -19.51 4.04 6.44
C ASP A 71 -20.00 5.35 7.09
N ASN A 72 -19.10 6.30 7.40
CA ASN A 72 -19.38 7.58 8.08
C ASN A 72 -18.68 8.74 7.36
N PRO A 73 -19.11 9.11 6.14
CA PRO A 73 -18.39 10.05 5.28
C PRO A 73 -18.32 11.49 5.83
N GLU A 74 -19.19 11.85 6.77
CA GLU A 74 -19.15 13.13 7.48
C GLU A 74 -18.11 13.17 8.61
N PHE A 75 -17.56 12.02 9.03
CA PHE A 75 -16.57 11.93 10.09
C PHE A 75 -15.14 12.05 9.52
N GLY A 76 -14.37 12.99 10.04
CA GLY A 76 -13.04 13.33 9.53
C GLY A 76 -12.08 13.81 10.62
N GLN A 77 -10.89 14.23 10.18
CA GLN A 77 -9.76 14.57 11.06
C GLN A 77 -10.05 15.71 12.05
N ASP A 78 -11.02 16.56 11.73
CA ASP A 78 -11.43 17.71 12.54
C ASP A 78 -12.46 17.33 13.62
N ASP A 79 -13.02 16.12 13.57
CA ASP A 79 -14.01 15.66 14.54
C ASP A 79 -13.37 15.20 15.85
N GLU A 80 -14.08 15.47 16.95
CA GLU A 80 -13.71 15.00 18.27
C GLU A 80 -13.67 13.46 18.29
N GLY A 81 -12.56 12.89 18.79
CA GLY A 81 -12.36 11.45 18.86
C GLY A 81 -11.81 10.80 17.58
N PHE A 82 -11.58 11.53 16.48
CA PHE A 82 -10.96 10.98 15.27
C PHE A 82 -9.63 10.31 15.57
N TRP A 83 -8.74 11.03 16.27
CA TRP A 83 -7.41 10.53 16.59
C TRP A 83 -7.40 9.42 17.65
N ASP A 84 -8.48 9.27 18.41
CA ASP A 84 -8.65 8.16 19.35
C ASP A 84 -9.03 6.86 18.64
N LEU A 85 -9.75 6.96 17.51
CA LEU A 85 -10.13 5.82 16.66
C LEU A 85 -9.07 5.48 15.61
N CYS A 86 -8.30 6.47 15.17
CA CYS A 86 -7.29 6.33 14.14
C CYS A 86 -6.15 5.40 14.63
N PRO A 87 -5.88 4.26 13.95
CA PRO A 87 -4.81 3.36 14.32
C PRO A 87 -3.46 3.89 13.81
N VAL A 88 -3.01 5.02 14.37
CA VAL A 88 -1.86 5.80 13.87
C VAL A 88 -0.60 4.96 13.72
N GLU A 89 -0.27 4.15 14.72
CA GLU A 89 0.94 3.32 14.72
C GLU A 89 0.86 2.17 13.70
N ASP A 90 -0.33 1.60 13.51
CA ASP A 90 -0.54 0.55 12.52
C ASP A 90 -0.50 1.13 11.09
N ASN A 91 -1.10 2.29 10.86
CA ASN A 91 -1.00 3.04 9.60
C ASN A 91 0.47 3.37 9.28
N ARG A 92 1.24 3.84 10.27
CA ARG A 92 2.68 4.10 10.12
C ARG A 92 3.46 2.85 9.76
N LYS A 93 3.10 1.70 10.35
CA LYS A 93 3.77 0.43 10.05
C LYS A 93 3.51 -0.03 8.62
N VAL A 94 2.26 0.04 8.16
CA VAL A 94 1.91 -0.29 6.76
C VAL A 94 2.64 0.63 5.78
N GLU A 95 2.66 1.94 6.04
CA GLU A 95 3.39 2.91 5.22
C GLU A 95 4.91 2.68 5.23
N ALA A 96 5.49 2.36 6.39
CA ALA A 96 6.90 2.00 6.46
C ALA A 96 7.19 0.73 5.66
N PHE A 97 6.33 -0.29 5.74
CA PHE A 97 6.50 -1.52 4.97
C PHE A 97 6.41 -1.26 3.46
N LYS A 98 5.49 -0.40 3.02
CA LYS A 98 5.42 0.08 1.64
C LYS A 98 6.72 0.71 1.16
N ARG A 99 7.31 1.60 1.96
CA ARG A 99 8.60 2.25 1.66
C ARG A 99 9.73 1.23 1.56
N TRP A 100 9.78 0.30 2.50
CA TRP A 100 10.77 -0.78 2.50
C TRP A 100 10.60 -1.68 1.27
N TYR A 101 9.38 -2.12 0.95
CA TYR A 101 9.09 -2.92 -0.25
C TYR A 101 9.54 -2.18 -1.52
N ALA A 102 9.20 -0.89 -1.64
CA ALA A 102 9.61 -0.05 -2.76
C ALA A 102 11.14 0.01 -2.91
N MET A 103 11.86 0.23 -1.79
CA MET A 103 13.33 0.19 -1.73
C MET A 103 13.86 -1.15 -2.23
N LYS A 104 13.38 -2.28 -1.69
CA LYS A 104 13.85 -3.63 -2.06
C LYS A 104 13.60 -3.97 -3.52
N ARG A 105 12.53 -3.42 -4.12
CA ARG A 105 12.18 -3.60 -5.53
C ARG A 105 12.76 -2.52 -6.45
N SER A 106 13.44 -1.52 -5.88
CA SER A 106 13.91 -0.32 -6.59
C SER A 106 12.80 0.39 -7.36
N ILE A 107 11.60 0.46 -6.77
CA ILE A 107 10.42 1.15 -7.33
C ILE A 107 10.38 2.56 -6.77
N ALA A 108 10.44 3.57 -7.64
CA ALA A 108 10.28 4.96 -7.23
C ALA A 108 8.86 5.19 -6.67
N LEU A 109 8.77 5.80 -5.49
CA LEU A 109 7.49 6.14 -4.86
C LEU A 109 6.98 7.47 -5.40
N GLY A 110 5.87 7.44 -6.13
CA GLY A 110 5.05 8.61 -6.44
C GLY A 110 3.85 8.76 -5.50
N PRO A 111 3.08 9.86 -5.64
CA PRO A 111 1.92 10.15 -4.79
C PRO A 111 0.88 9.03 -4.73
N SER A 112 0.78 8.22 -5.79
CA SER A 112 -0.23 7.16 -5.90
C SER A 112 0.38 5.77 -6.09
N THR A 113 1.69 5.62 -5.91
CA THR A 113 2.34 4.30 -6.04
C THR A 113 1.79 3.38 -4.97
N PHE A 114 1.38 2.17 -5.38
CA PHE A 114 0.73 1.17 -4.55
C PHE A 114 -0.70 1.49 -4.07
N SER A 115 -1.30 2.61 -4.47
CA SER A 115 -2.64 2.97 -3.99
C SER A 115 -3.72 1.96 -4.35
N ALA A 116 -3.62 1.30 -5.51
CA ALA A 116 -4.55 0.25 -5.89
C ALA A 116 -4.33 -1.01 -5.06
N GLY A 117 -3.09 -1.42 -4.82
CA GLY A 117 -2.73 -2.55 -3.97
C GLY A 117 -3.15 -2.34 -2.51
N ASP A 118 -2.92 -1.15 -1.95
CA ASP A 118 -3.39 -0.77 -0.61
C ASP A 118 -4.91 -0.94 -0.51
N ARG A 119 -5.68 -0.40 -1.48
CA ARG A 119 -7.15 -0.49 -1.48
C ARG A 119 -7.64 -1.93 -1.66
N LEU A 120 -7.06 -2.69 -2.58
CA LEU A 120 -7.39 -4.11 -2.77
C LEU A 120 -7.17 -4.92 -1.48
N ALA A 121 -6.06 -4.70 -0.79
CA ALA A 121 -5.76 -5.39 0.46
C ALA A 121 -6.80 -5.05 1.55
N ILE A 122 -7.18 -3.78 1.66
CA ILE A 122 -8.24 -3.32 2.58
C ILE A 122 -9.58 -3.99 2.27
N ASP A 123 -10.00 -3.98 1.01
CA ASP A 123 -11.30 -4.52 0.60
C ASP A 123 -11.37 -6.05 0.80
N VAL A 124 -10.26 -6.78 0.57
CA VAL A 124 -10.19 -8.22 0.89
C VAL A 124 -10.25 -8.46 2.40
N VAL A 125 -9.51 -7.68 3.20
CA VAL A 125 -9.53 -7.79 4.67
C VAL A 125 -10.93 -7.54 5.24
N ASN A 126 -11.64 -6.56 4.69
CA ASN A 126 -13.00 -6.22 5.12
C ASN A 126 -14.06 -7.20 4.58
N GLY A 127 -13.70 -8.12 3.69
CA GLY A 127 -14.61 -9.07 3.05
C GLY A 127 -15.46 -8.46 1.93
N ASP A 128 -15.11 -7.26 1.47
CA ASP A 128 -15.78 -6.55 0.37
C ASP A 128 -15.33 -7.13 -1.00
N LEU A 129 -14.11 -7.71 -1.07
CA LEU A 129 -13.63 -8.49 -2.20
C LEU A 129 -13.27 -9.93 -1.79
N ALA A 130 -13.54 -10.89 -2.67
CA ALA A 130 -13.27 -12.31 -2.40
C ALA A 130 -11.76 -12.65 -2.40
N SER A 131 -11.00 -12.02 -3.28
CA SER A 131 -9.54 -12.17 -3.38
C SER A 131 -8.91 -11.07 -4.23
N LEU A 132 -7.59 -10.86 -4.07
CA LEU A 132 -6.81 -9.83 -4.75
C LEU A 132 -6.80 -9.96 -6.29
N SER A 133 -6.97 -11.18 -6.80
CA SER A 133 -6.88 -11.52 -8.23
C SER A 133 -8.21 -12.03 -8.81
N SER A 134 -9.31 -11.75 -8.12
CA SER A 134 -10.65 -12.01 -8.64
C SER A 134 -10.97 -11.12 -9.85
N PRO A 135 -11.83 -11.55 -10.79
CA PRO A 135 -12.31 -10.69 -11.88
C PRO A 135 -12.94 -9.39 -11.37
N GLU A 136 -13.60 -9.43 -10.20
CA GLU A 136 -14.16 -8.27 -9.53
C GLU A 136 -13.08 -7.29 -9.07
N ALA A 137 -11.98 -7.78 -8.51
CA ALA A 137 -10.83 -6.95 -8.12
C ALA A 137 -10.19 -6.27 -9.33
N GLU A 138 -9.97 -7.00 -10.42
CA GLU A 138 -9.40 -6.40 -11.64
C GLU A 138 -10.34 -5.34 -12.23
N LYS A 139 -11.65 -5.63 -12.29
CA LYS A 139 -12.65 -4.68 -12.76
C LYS A 139 -12.66 -3.41 -11.90
N PHE A 140 -12.66 -3.55 -10.58
CA PHE A 140 -12.60 -2.43 -9.64
C PHE A 140 -11.37 -1.54 -9.89
N VAL A 141 -10.18 -2.13 -10.03
CA VAL A 141 -8.96 -1.34 -10.30
C VAL A 141 -9.02 -0.65 -11.66
N ARG A 142 -9.63 -1.27 -12.68
CA ARG A 142 -9.83 -0.62 -13.99
C ARG A 142 -10.75 0.59 -13.89
N GLU A 143 -11.82 0.49 -13.11
CA GLU A 143 -12.81 1.56 -12.94
C GLU A 143 -12.25 2.73 -12.11
N GLU A 144 -11.63 2.45 -10.96
CA GLU A 144 -11.23 3.48 -9.99
C GLU A 144 -9.78 3.97 -10.14
N PHE A 145 -8.90 3.15 -10.69
CA PHE A 145 -7.45 3.38 -10.67
C PHE A 145 -6.76 3.34 -12.05
N SER A 146 -7.49 3.25 -13.17
CA SER A 146 -6.89 3.27 -14.52
C SER A 146 -6.02 4.51 -14.83
N TRP A 147 -6.29 5.62 -14.14
CA TRP A 147 -5.47 6.83 -14.24
C TRP A 147 -4.05 6.67 -13.67
N ILE A 148 -3.80 5.66 -12.80
CA ILE A 148 -2.48 5.39 -12.18
C ILE A 148 -1.96 3.96 -12.35
N VAL A 149 -2.82 2.99 -12.67
CA VAL A 149 -2.45 1.59 -12.91
C VAL A 149 -2.39 1.31 -14.41
N ALA A 150 -1.38 0.57 -14.85
CA ALA A 150 -1.25 0.10 -16.21
C ALA A 150 -1.85 -1.31 -16.37
N PHE A 151 -2.55 -1.53 -17.47
CA PHE A 151 -3.06 -2.84 -17.85
C PHE A 151 -2.38 -3.31 -19.13
N PRO A 152 -1.65 -4.44 -19.14
CA PRO A 152 -0.86 -4.90 -20.29
C PRO A 152 -1.66 -5.12 -21.59
N GLN A 153 -2.99 -5.14 -21.53
CA GLN A 153 -3.88 -5.39 -22.67
C GLN A 153 -4.32 -4.12 -23.43
N GLU A 154 -3.86 -2.92 -23.05
CA GLU A 154 -4.24 -1.66 -23.71
C GLU A 154 -3.38 -1.27 -24.92
N VAL A 155 -2.59 -2.20 -25.46
CA VAL A 155 -1.91 -2.04 -26.75
C VAL A 155 -2.61 -2.91 -27.79
N GLN A 156 -3.67 -2.38 -28.40
CA GLN A 156 -4.18 -2.82 -29.70
C GLN A 156 -4.38 -1.63 -30.61
#